data_AF-A0A964XAW4-F1
#
_entry.id   AF-A0A964XAW4-F1
#
_cell.length_a   1.000
_cell.length_b   1.000
_cell.length_c   1.000
_cell.angle_alpha   90.00
_cell.angle_beta   90.00
_cell.angle_gamma   90.00
#
_symmetry.space_group_name_H-M   'P 1'
#
loop_
_entity.id
_entity.type
_entity.pdbx_description
1 polymer ?
#
loop_
_entity_poly.entity_id
_entity_poly.type
_entity_poly.pdbx_seq_one_letter_code
_entity_poly.pdbx_strand_id
1 'polypeptide(L)' 'MSSPTSSLRDAALTSKAWPFEEARKLAARYKDGPPAKGHVLFETGYGPSGLPHIGT' A
#
# COMPACT_ATOMS: atom_id res chain seq x y z
N MET A 1 16.02 8.62 23.66
CA MET A 1 15.10 7.48 23.61
C MET A 1 14.30 7.60 22.33
N SER A 2 14.50 6.73 21.35
CA SER A 2 13.83 6.82 20.04
C SER A 2 12.33 6.61 20.21
N SER A 3 11.52 7.53 19.69
CA SER A 3 10.07 7.47 19.79
C SER A 3 9.52 6.20 19.10
N PRO A 4 8.48 5.54 19.65
CA PRO A 4 7.91 4.29 19.11
C PRO A 4 7.40 4.42 17.66
N THR A 5 7.15 5.65 17.20
CA THR A 5 6.78 5.94 15.80
C THR A 5 7.91 5.67 14.81
N SER A 6 9.17 5.91 15.20
CA SER A 6 10.33 5.66 14.32
C SER A 6 10.47 4.16 14.04
N SER A 7 10.37 3.33 15.08
CA SER A 7 10.51 1.87 14.94
C SER A 7 9.42 1.25 14.06
N LEU A 8 8.17 1.75 14.13
CA LEU A 8 7.10 1.26 13.26
C LEU A 8 7.31 1.66 11.80
N ARG A 9 7.81 2.87 11.55
CA ARG A 9 8.12 3.34 10.20
C ARG A 9 9.25 2.50 9.58
N ASP A 10 10.30 2.22 10.33
CA ASP A 10 11.44 1.42 9.86
C ASP A 10 11.02 -0.02 9.57
N ALA A 11 10.18 -0.60 10.44
CA ALA A 11 9.58 -1.92 10.19
C ALA A 11 8.70 -1.92 8.93
N ALA A 12 7.89 -0.87 8.70
CA ALA A 12 7.08 -0.74 7.50
C ALA A 12 7.92 -0.59 6.21
N LEU A 13 9.05 0.12 6.28
CA LEU A 13 9.94 0.31 5.13
C LEU A 13 10.67 -0.96 4.71
N THR A 14 10.96 -1.85 5.67
CA THR A 14 11.69 -3.11 5.43
C THR A 14 10.78 -4.32 5.24
N SER A 15 9.50 -4.21 5.60
CA SER A 15 8.53 -5.29 5.45
C SER A 15 8.34 -5.70 3.98
N LYS A 16 8.34 -7.02 3.77
CA LYS A 16 8.06 -7.69 2.49
C LYS A 16 6.58 -8.06 2.33
N ALA A 17 5.73 -7.72 3.30
CA ALA A 17 4.30 -7.97 3.13
C ALA A 17 3.75 -7.04 2.03
N TRP A 18 2.91 -7.60 1.16
CA TRP A 18 2.34 -6.93 -0.02
C TRP A 18 1.82 -5.50 0.24
N PRO A 19 1.09 -5.20 1.34
CA PRO A 19 0.59 -3.84 1.58
C PRO A 19 1.71 -2.78 1.67
N PHE A 20 2.86 -3.14 2.24
CA PHE A 20 3.99 -2.21 2.39
C PHE A 20 4.74 -2.01 1.06
N GLU A 21 4.81 -3.04 0.22
CA GLU A 21 5.34 -2.92 -1.14
C GLU A 21 4.51 -1.96 -1.99
N GLU A 22 3.18 -2.14 -2.00
CA GLU A 22 2.27 -1.25 -2.73
C GLU A 22 2.29 0.18 -2.18
N ALA A 23 2.31 0.34 -0.84
CA ALA A 23 2.44 1.65 -0.22
C ALA A 23 3.73 2.39 -0.65
N ARG A 24 4.87 1.69 -0.73
CA ARG A 24 6.13 2.28 -1.21
C ARG A 24 6.04 2.72 -2.68
N LYS A 25 5.45 1.90 -3.55
CA LYS A 25 5.23 2.25 -4.97
C LYS A 25 4.34 3.49 -5.11
N LEU A 26 3.28 3.58 -4.32
CA LEU A 26 2.37 4.73 -4.31
C LEU A 26 3.05 5.99 -3.79
N ALA A 27 3.82 5.90 -2.70
CA ALA A 27 4.59 7.02 -2.17
C ALA A 27 5.60 7.57 -3.21
N ALA A 28 6.24 6.68 -3.98
CA ALA A 28 7.12 7.09 -5.06
C ALA A 28 6.36 7.76 -6.23
N ARG A 29 5.18 7.23 -6.59
CA ARG A 29 4.32 7.75 -7.67
C ARG A 29 3.73 9.12 -7.36
N TYR A 30 3.34 9.35 -6.11
CA TYR A 30 2.68 10.57 -5.64
C TYR A 30 3.60 11.44 -4.78
N LYS A 31 4.90 11.43 -5.06
CA LYS A 31 5.91 12.19 -4.30
C LYS A 31 5.66 13.71 -4.29
N ASP A 32 5.05 14.23 -5.36
CA ASP A 32 4.81 15.66 -5.58
C ASP A 32 3.42 16.11 -5.08
N GLY A 33 2.62 15.18 -4.55
CA GLY A 33 1.30 15.46 -4.02
C GLY A 33 0.29 14.34 -4.27
N PRO A 34 -0.82 14.32 -3.52
CA PRO A 34 -1.86 13.32 -3.67
C PRO A 34 -2.55 13.39 -5.04
N PRO A 35 -3.21 12.31 -5.48
CA PRO A 35 -4.03 12.35 -6.70
C PRO A 35 -5.16 13.38 -6.54
N ALA A 36 -5.69 13.88 -7.66
CA ALA A 36 -6.77 14.89 -7.67
C ALA A 36 -8.01 14.48 -6.86
N LYS A 37 -8.30 13.17 -6.78
CA LYS A 37 -9.39 12.58 -5.97
C LYS A 37 -9.11 12.54 -4.45
N GLY A 38 -7.94 13.00 -4.01
CA GLY A 38 -7.55 13.15 -2.61
C GLY A 38 -7.17 11.87 -1.86
N HIS A 39 -7.34 10.68 -2.45
CA HIS A 39 -7.03 9.42 -1.78
C HIS A 39 -6.62 8.31 -2.75
N VAL A 40 -5.98 7.26 -2.21
CA VAL A 40 -5.72 6.00 -2.89
C VAL A 40 -6.51 4.90 -2.18
N LEU A 41 -7.24 4.11 -2.94
CA LEU A 41 -8.01 2.98 -2.43
C LEU A 41 -7.20 1.70 -2.66
N PHE A 42 -6.99 0.94 -1.59
CA PHE A 42 -6.44 -0.41 -1.65
C PHE A 42 -7.63 -1.37 -1.61
N GLU A 43 -7.81 -2.15 -2.66
CA GLU A 43 -8.82 -3.19 -2.71
C GLU A 43 -8.12 -4.54 -2.73
N THR A 44 -8.48 -5.41 -1.79
CA THR A 44 -8.10 -6.82 -1.83
C THR A 44 -9.24 -7.56 -2.52
N GLY A 45 -9.03 -7.98 -3.76
CA GLY A 45 -10.06 -8.61 -4.58
C GLY A 45 -9.69 -8.61 -6.06
N TYR A 46 -10.41 -9.39 -6.85
CA TYR A 46 -10.22 -9.46 -8.30
C TYR A 46 -10.33 -8.06 -8.91
N GLY A 47 -9.34 -7.70 -9.74
CA GLY A 47 -9.41 -6.50 -10.57
C GLY A 47 -10.62 -6.53 -11.51
N PRO A 48 -10.78 -5.52 -12.38
CA PRO A 48 -12.01 -5.30 -13.18
C PRO A 48 -12.41 -6.44 -14.14
N SER A 49 -11.68 -7.58 -14.16
CA SER A 49 -11.92 -8.75 -15.01
C SER A 49 -12.46 -10.00 -14.31
N GLY A 50 -12.69 -10.04 -12.99
CA GLY A 50 -12.88 -11.33 -12.31
C GLY A 50 -14.23 -11.53 -11.62
N LEU A 51 -15.16 -12.25 -12.25
CA LEU A 51 -16.13 -13.05 -11.49
C LEU A 51 -15.37 -14.18 -10.79
N PRO A 52 -15.71 -14.53 -9.53
CA PRO A 52 -15.08 -15.64 -8.84
C PRO A 52 -15.43 -16.95 -9.53
N HIS A 53 -14.45 -17.62 -10.14
CA HIS A 53 -14.58 -19.04 -10.43
C HIS A 53 -14.24 -19.79 -9.15
N ILE A 54 -15.26 -20.38 -8.51
CA ILE A 54 -15.10 -21.18 -7.29
C ILE A 54 -14.13 -22.33 -7.55
N GLY A 55 -12.97 -22.26 -6.91
CA GLY A 55 -11.82 -23.13 -7.19
C GLY A 55 -10.50 -22.38 -7.33
N THR A 56 -10.20 -21.43 -6.44
CA THR A 56 -8.86 -20.94 -6.07
C THR A 56 -8.96 -20.38 -4.65
#